data_AF-A0A6L9M5C1-F1
#
_entry.id   AF-A0A6L9M5C1-F1
#
_cell.length_a   1.000
_cell.length_b   1.000
_cell.length_c   1.000
_cell.angle_alpha   90.00
_cell.angle_beta   90.00
_cell.angle_gamma   90.00
#
_symmetry.space_group_name_H-M   'P 1'
#
loop_
_entity.id
_entity.type
_entity.pdbx_description
1 polymer ?
#
loop_
_entity_poly.entity_id
_entity_poly.type
_entity_poly.pdbx_seq_one_letter_code
_entity_poly.pdbx_strand_id
1 'polypeptide(L)'
;MKKYLVIQLARFGDLIQTKRLIQSLASCQNSEVHLCLDTSLAPLARLVYPHVIIHPITAHGTGRNASTMLQRLLIDNRQTFASLQALDFDTIYNLNFSGLNFRLAALFDAKKVRGYSWRNGQECTETWPAMAMRWSSLRRLGINLMDFWAGYCPERIKPESVNPPATPKGNGIGVVLAGRESRRSLPPTTLATIVSTLGTVQKTDSIVLLGGQTEQAAGHAVFKNLSPALQKKTRNLAGKTDWNDLVEIVDSLDVLMTPDTGTMHLAAHLGTPVMAFFLSSAWCFETGPYGAGHTVYQAITHCLPCLETRPCELDVACLAPFESPEFKRFLVTRKKEHLPDNLIKFQSDFDTLGQIYTPLAGTDSDTASRTVFRNFIAQYLLKTGTQFQADEQVFAQRIQREKDWMTQMQHFEPHGHCND
;
A
#
# COMPACT_ATOMS: atom_id res chain seq x y z
N MET A 1 -26.40 15.88 4.85
CA MET A 1 -25.50 14.78 4.50
C MET A 1 -24.15 15.38 4.17
N LYS A 2 -23.08 14.99 4.86
CA LYS A 2 -21.72 15.48 4.58
C LYS A 2 -21.16 14.78 3.34
N LYS A 3 -20.64 15.53 2.38
CA LYS A 3 -20.05 15.00 1.15
C LYS A 3 -18.53 15.08 1.19
N TYR A 4 -17.89 13.94 1.05
CA TYR A 4 -16.44 13.81 1.00
C TYR A 4 -15.99 13.45 -0.42
N LEU A 5 -14.96 14.14 -0.92
CA LEU A 5 -14.26 13.74 -2.14
C LEU A 5 -12.88 13.22 -1.78
N VAL A 6 -12.53 12.00 -2.19
CA VAL A 6 -11.17 11.48 -2.15
C VAL A 6 -10.60 11.52 -3.56
N ILE A 7 -9.45 12.15 -3.74
CA ILE A 7 -8.71 12.18 -5.00
C ILE A 7 -7.51 11.25 -4.87
N GLN A 8 -7.55 10.13 -5.59
CA GLN A 8 -6.50 9.11 -5.63
C GLN A 8 -6.22 8.75 -7.09
N LEU A 9 -5.27 9.46 -7.71
CA LEU A 9 -4.89 9.30 -9.11
C LEU A 9 -3.67 8.40 -9.28
N ALA A 10 -3.31 7.59 -8.28
CA ALA A 10 -2.14 6.71 -8.34
C ALA A 10 -2.48 5.31 -8.89
N ARG A 11 -1.64 4.32 -8.55
CA ARG A 11 -1.67 2.99 -9.16
C ARG A 11 -2.69 2.09 -8.45
N PHE A 12 -2.90 0.88 -9.00
CA PHE A 12 -3.78 -0.15 -8.43
C PHE A 12 -3.56 -0.37 -6.92
N GLY A 13 -2.32 -0.55 -6.45
CA GLY A 13 -2.04 -0.75 -5.02
C GLY A 13 -2.54 0.41 -4.14
N ASP A 14 -2.24 1.64 -4.54
CA ASP A 14 -2.64 2.86 -3.81
C ASP A 14 -4.16 3.00 -3.71
N LEU A 15 -4.88 2.62 -4.77
CA LEU A 15 -6.35 2.61 -4.77
C LEU A 15 -6.89 1.71 -3.66
N ILE A 16 -6.39 0.47 -3.53
CA ILE A 16 -6.83 -0.46 -2.47
C ILE A 16 -6.38 0.03 -1.10
N GLN A 17 -5.14 0.50 -0.99
CA GLN A 17 -4.59 0.96 0.27
C GLN A 17 -5.32 2.22 0.80
N THR A 18 -6.07 2.95 -0.03
CA THR A 18 -6.92 4.07 0.41
C THR A 18 -8.16 3.62 1.21
N LYS A 19 -8.44 2.30 1.28
CA LYS A 19 -9.67 1.73 1.84
C LYS A 19 -9.95 2.15 3.29
N ARG A 20 -8.94 2.19 4.17
CA ARG A 20 -9.18 2.56 5.59
C ARG A 20 -9.68 4.00 5.71
N LEU A 21 -9.17 4.93 4.91
CA LEU A 21 -9.69 6.30 4.86
C LEU A 21 -11.13 6.33 4.33
N ILE A 22 -11.38 5.69 3.18
CA ILE A 22 -12.71 5.66 2.54
C ILE A 22 -13.77 5.08 3.49
N GLN A 23 -13.49 3.93 4.11
CA GLN A 23 -14.41 3.30 5.05
C GLN A 23 -14.61 4.13 6.32
N SER A 24 -13.56 4.82 6.80
CA SER A 24 -13.69 5.76 7.91
C SER A 24 -14.66 6.89 7.59
N LEU A 25 -14.50 7.51 6.42
CA LEU A 25 -15.38 8.59 5.97
C LEU A 25 -16.82 8.10 5.74
N ALA A 26 -16.99 6.88 5.23
CA ALA A 26 -18.31 6.27 5.02
C ALA A 26 -18.99 5.85 6.33
N SER A 27 -18.24 5.64 7.41
CA SER A 27 -18.76 5.32 8.73
C SER A 27 -19.23 6.54 9.52
N CYS A 28 -18.89 7.74 9.07
CA CYS A 28 -19.37 8.98 9.68
C CYS A 28 -20.89 9.10 9.53
N GLN A 29 -21.54 9.72 10.53
CA GLN A 29 -22.98 9.87 10.51
C GLN A 29 -23.45 10.74 9.33
N ASN A 30 -24.42 10.23 8.55
CA ASN A 30 -25.03 10.94 7.42
C ASN A 30 -23.99 11.46 6.41
N SER A 31 -23.09 10.59 5.96
CA SER A 31 -22.03 10.90 4.98
C SER A 31 -22.24 10.25 3.62
N GLU A 32 -21.73 10.90 2.58
CA GLU A 32 -21.61 10.40 1.21
C GLU A 32 -20.16 10.53 0.75
N VAL A 33 -19.58 9.45 0.22
CA VAL A 33 -18.17 9.40 -0.18
C VAL A 33 -18.06 9.28 -1.69
N HIS A 34 -17.27 10.18 -2.27
CA HIS A 34 -16.94 10.24 -3.68
C HIS A 34 -15.45 9.92 -3.88
N LEU A 35 -15.11 9.23 -4.96
CA LEU A 35 -13.73 8.88 -5.30
C LEU A 35 -13.41 9.29 -6.73
N CYS A 36 -12.47 10.22 -6.88
CA CYS A 36 -11.89 10.59 -8.17
C CYS A 36 -10.61 9.79 -8.39
N LEU A 37 -10.55 9.08 -9.53
CA LEU A 37 -9.50 8.11 -9.83
C LEU A 37 -9.27 8.00 -11.34
N ASP A 38 -8.18 7.34 -11.76
CA ASP A 38 -7.89 7.11 -13.18
C ASP A 38 -8.92 6.17 -13.84
N THR A 39 -9.42 6.52 -15.03
CA THR A 39 -10.44 5.73 -15.76
C THR A 39 -10.10 4.24 -15.86
N SER A 40 -8.82 3.88 -16.00
CA SER A 40 -8.39 2.48 -16.12
C SER A 40 -8.66 1.62 -14.87
N LEU A 41 -8.80 2.24 -13.69
CA LEU A 41 -9.05 1.55 -12.42
C LEU A 41 -10.52 1.59 -12.00
N ALA A 42 -11.40 2.26 -12.76
CA ALA A 42 -12.80 2.40 -12.40
C ALA A 42 -13.56 1.06 -12.25
N PRO A 43 -13.36 0.04 -13.12
CA PRO A 43 -14.01 -1.26 -12.94
C PRO A 43 -13.62 -1.92 -11.62
N LEU A 44 -12.34 -1.91 -11.27
CA LEU A 44 -11.84 -2.44 -10.01
C LEU A 44 -12.39 -1.66 -8.81
N ALA A 45 -12.41 -0.32 -8.88
CA ALA A 45 -12.94 0.52 -7.81
C ALA A 45 -14.40 0.17 -7.49
N ARG A 46 -15.22 -0.18 -8.49
CA ARG A 46 -16.61 -0.60 -8.27
C ARG A 46 -16.71 -1.93 -7.51
N LEU A 47 -15.77 -2.85 -7.72
CA LEU A 47 -15.71 -4.13 -7.00
C LEU A 47 -15.28 -3.94 -5.54
N VAL A 48 -14.29 -3.07 -5.31
CA VAL A 48 -13.68 -2.85 -3.99
C VAL A 48 -14.50 -1.89 -3.11
N TYR A 49 -15.18 -0.93 -3.73
CA TYR A 49 -15.93 0.15 -3.09
C TYR A 49 -17.35 0.27 -3.65
N PRO A 50 -18.21 -0.75 -3.49
CA PRO A 50 -19.54 -0.78 -4.15
C PRO A 50 -20.47 0.37 -3.70
N HIS A 51 -20.22 0.97 -2.53
CA HIS A 51 -21.03 2.06 -1.98
C HIS A 51 -20.46 3.47 -2.24
N VAL A 52 -19.34 3.58 -2.96
CA VAL A 52 -18.66 4.86 -3.21
C VAL A 52 -19.01 5.38 -4.60
N ILE A 53 -19.30 6.68 -4.70
CA ILE A 53 -19.61 7.32 -5.98
C ILE A 53 -18.30 7.62 -6.73
N ILE A 54 -18.10 6.95 -7.86
CA ILE A 54 -16.84 7.01 -8.62
C ILE A 54 -16.89 8.08 -9.72
N HIS A 55 -15.84 8.91 -9.78
CA HIS A 55 -15.62 9.98 -10.75
C HIS A 55 -14.34 9.70 -11.55
N PRO A 56 -14.43 8.89 -12.63
CA PRO A 56 -13.26 8.54 -13.42
C PRO A 56 -12.77 9.75 -14.22
N ILE A 57 -11.45 9.93 -14.24
CA ILE A 57 -10.77 10.90 -15.10
C ILE A 57 -9.60 10.21 -15.82
N THR A 58 -9.23 10.70 -16.99
CA THR A 58 -7.96 10.32 -17.61
C THR A 58 -6.86 11.05 -16.86
N ALA A 59 -6.07 10.33 -16.03
CA ALA A 59 -4.96 10.92 -15.27
C ALA A 59 -3.60 10.58 -15.88
N HIS A 60 -3.50 9.43 -16.56
CA HIS A 60 -2.30 8.99 -17.25
C HIS A 60 -2.53 9.00 -18.77
N GLY A 61 -1.80 9.86 -19.50
CA GLY A 61 -1.93 9.95 -20.95
C GLY A 61 -1.09 8.90 -21.68
N THR A 62 -1.65 8.28 -22.72
CA THR A 62 -0.91 7.54 -23.74
C THR A 62 -0.52 8.50 -24.88
N GLY A 63 0.64 9.15 -24.80
CA GLY A 63 1.08 10.09 -25.85
C GLY A 63 2.56 10.48 -25.76
N ARG A 64 3.21 10.69 -26.91
CA ARG A 64 4.67 10.93 -27.04
C ARG A 64 5.12 12.39 -26.77
N ASN A 65 4.21 13.34 -26.51
CA ASN A 65 4.56 14.76 -26.28
C ASN A 65 3.76 15.36 -25.10
N ALA A 66 4.43 16.06 -24.19
CA ALA A 66 3.89 16.49 -22.89
C ALA A 66 2.87 17.64 -22.97
N SER A 67 3.06 18.59 -23.89
CA SER A 67 2.18 19.77 -24.02
C SER A 67 0.81 19.41 -24.63
N THR A 68 0.80 18.56 -25.66
CA THR A 68 -0.43 18.06 -26.28
C THR A 68 -1.15 17.05 -25.39
N MET A 69 -0.43 16.31 -24.53
CA MET A 69 -1.02 15.43 -23.52
C MET A 69 -1.84 16.24 -22.51
N LEU A 70 -1.26 17.30 -21.92
CA LEU A 70 -1.96 18.08 -20.90
C LEU A 70 -3.24 18.72 -21.44
N GLN A 71 -3.21 19.29 -22.65
CA GLN A 71 -4.42 19.83 -23.28
C GLN A 71 -5.49 18.77 -23.51
N ARG A 72 -5.13 17.58 -24.00
CA ARG A 72 -6.08 16.48 -24.17
C ARG A 72 -6.66 16.01 -22.85
N LEU A 73 -5.83 15.82 -21.82
CA LEU A 73 -6.31 15.47 -20.48
C LEU A 73 -7.32 16.50 -19.95
N LEU A 74 -7.08 17.80 -20.14
CA LEU A 74 -8.01 18.85 -19.70
C LEU A 74 -9.33 18.83 -20.49
N ILE A 75 -9.28 18.57 -21.81
CA ILE A 75 -10.47 18.47 -22.65
C ILE A 75 -11.29 17.22 -22.29
N ASP A 76 -10.63 16.07 -22.21
CA ASP A 76 -11.24 14.77 -21.93
C ASP A 76 -11.91 14.77 -20.55
N ASN A 77 -11.33 15.49 -19.59
CA ASN A 77 -11.84 15.56 -18.22
C ASN A 77 -12.78 16.74 -17.96
N ARG A 78 -13.00 17.65 -18.93
CA ARG A 78 -13.74 18.91 -18.73
C ARG A 78 -15.13 18.69 -18.12
N GLN A 79 -15.85 17.68 -18.61
CA GLN A 79 -17.19 17.36 -18.13
C GLN A 79 -17.16 16.84 -16.68
N THR A 80 -16.24 15.93 -16.37
CA THR A 80 -16.06 15.41 -14.99
C THR A 80 -15.66 16.52 -14.03
N PHE A 81 -14.77 17.43 -14.44
CA PHE A 81 -14.37 18.58 -13.61
C PHE A 81 -15.54 19.52 -13.31
N ALA A 82 -16.37 19.83 -14.31
CA ALA A 82 -17.58 20.62 -14.10
C ALA A 82 -18.57 19.94 -13.15
N SER A 83 -18.75 18.61 -13.29
CA SER A 83 -19.59 17.81 -12.39
C SER A 83 -19.07 17.82 -10.96
N LEU A 84 -17.76 17.58 -10.76
CA LEU A 84 -17.12 17.61 -9.45
C LEU A 84 -17.28 18.98 -8.77
N GLN A 85 -17.11 20.07 -9.51
CA GLN A 85 -17.27 21.42 -8.98
C GLN A 85 -18.71 21.71 -8.53
N ALA A 86 -19.70 21.13 -9.21
CA ALA A 86 -21.12 21.34 -8.91
C ALA A 86 -21.62 20.58 -7.67
N LEU A 87 -20.89 19.57 -7.18
CA LEU A 87 -21.35 18.68 -6.11
C LEU A 87 -21.22 19.26 -4.68
N ASP A 88 -20.58 20.43 -4.53
CA ASP A 88 -20.26 21.15 -3.28
C ASP A 88 -19.88 20.23 -2.12
N PHE A 89 -18.63 19.74 -2.17
CA PHE A 89 -18.08 18.88 -1.12
C PHE A 89 -17.81 19.67 0.18
N ASP A 90 -17.99 19.02 1.32
CA ASP A 90 -17.61 19.55 2.64
C ASP A 90 -16.09 19.47 2.85
N THR A 91 -15.46 18.38 2.40
CA THR A 91 -14.01 18.18 2.51
C THR A 91 -13.49 17.35 1.34
N ILE A 92 -12.35 17.75 0.81
CA ILE A 92 -11.66 17.10 -0.30
C ILE A 92 -10.32 16.58 0.20
N TYR A 93 -10.07 15.28 0.12
CA TYR A 93 -8.81 14.64 0.49
C TYR A 93 -7.99 14.40 -0.78
N ASN A 94 -6.99 15.26 -1.03
CA ASN A 94 -6.10 15.13 -2.16
C ASN A 94 -4.82 14.38 -1.77
N LEU A 95 -4.70 13.12 -2.20
CA LEU A 95 -3.76 12.17 -1.61
C LEU A 95 -2.39 12.10 -2.29
N ASN A 96 -2.25 12.58 -3.53
CA ASN A 96 -1.01 12.43 -4.30
C ASN A 96 -0.33 13.75 -4.63
N PHE A 97 1.00 13.77 -4.51
CA PHE A 97 1.83 14.88 -4.95
C PHE A 97 2.06 14.79 -6.47
N SER A 98 1.25 15.49 -7.27
CA SER A 98 1.50 15.64 -8.70
C SER A 98 0.86 16.91 -9.25
N GLY A 99 1.42 17.43 -10.35
CA GLY A 99 0.89 18.65 -10.99
C GLY A 99 -0.60 18.55 -11.31
N LEU A 100 -1.07 17.41 -11.84
CA LEU A 100 -2.49 17.19 -12.12
C LEU A 100 -3.36 17.24 -10.85
N ASN A 101 -2.89 16.64 -9.74
CA ASN A 101 -3.61 16.69 -8.46
C ASN A 101 -3.71 18.13 -7.93
N PHE A 102 -2.65 18.93 -8.04
CA PHE A 102 -2.72 20.35 -7.68
C PHE A 102 -3.71 21.13 -8.56
N ARG A 103 -3.78 20.85 -9.86
CA ARG A 103 -4.76 21.48 -10.76
C ARG A 103 -6.19 21.05 -10.47
N LEU A 104 -6.40 19.79 -10.11
CA LEU A 104 -7.71 19.30 -9.70
C LEU A 104 -8.15 19.91 -8.37
N ALA A 105 -7.23 20.05 -7.41
CA ALA A 105 -7.50 20.74 -6.14
C ALA A 105 -7.86 22.22 -6.33
N ALA A 106 -7.35 22.87 -7.39
CA ALA A 106 -7.66 24.26 -7.70
C ALA A 106 -9.13 24.50 -8.12
N LEU A 107 -9.91 23.45 -8.36
CA LEU A 107 -11.35 23.56 -8.62
C LEU A 107 -12.17 23.91 -7.36
N PHE A 108 -11.59 23.71 -6.17
CA PHE A 108 -12.28 23.80 -4.89
C PHE A 108 -11.70 24.92 -4.02
N ASP A 109 -12.46 25.35 -3.00
CA ASP A 109 -11.93 26.23 -1.95
C ASP A 109 -10.78 25.51 -1.22
N ALA A 110 -9.58 26.11 -1.26
CA ALA A 110 -8.38 25.60 -0.61
C ALA A 110 -8.55 25.32 0.90
N LYS A 111 -9.52 25.95 1.57
CA LYS A 111 -9.83 25.67 2.99
C LYS A 111 -10.51 24.31 3.19
N LYS A 112 -11.20 23.80 2.17
CA LYS A 112 -11.87 22.50 2.19
C LYS A 112 -10.94 21.36 1.74
N VAL A 113 -9.77 21.66 1.17
CA VAL A 113 -8.82 20.67 0.66
C VAL A 113 -7.80 20.27 1.73
N ARG A 114 -7.71 18.97 2.00
CA ARG A 114 -6.71 18.31 2.84
C ARG A 114 -5.63 17.66 1.99
N GLY A 115 -4.43 17.58 2.52
CA GLY A 115 -3.26 17.04 1.82
C GLY A 115 -2.57 18.07 0.93
N TYR A 116 -2.72 17.92 -0.38
CA TYR A 116 -2.11 18.81 -1.38
C TYR A 116 -3.15 19.80 -1.93
N SER A 117 -2.95 21.10 -1.74
CA SER A 117 -3.92 22.15 -2.13
C SER A 117 -3.29 23.19 -3.04
N TRP A 118 -4.14 23.98 -3.70
CA TRP A 118 -3.73 25.11 -4.53
C TRP A 118 -4.30 26.41 -3.93
N ARG A 119 -3.44 27.34 -3.50
CA ARG A 119 -3.87 28.60 -2.87
C ARG A 119 -3.15 29.77 -3.53
N ASN A 120 -3.92 30.74 -4.02
CA ASN A 120 -3.40 31.99 -4.62
C ASN A 120 -2.28 31.78 -5.66
N GLY A 121 -2.42 30.75 -6.49
CA GLY A 121 -1.43 30.45 -7.53
C GLY A 121 -0.26 29.57 -7.08
N GLN A 122 -0.27 29.05 -5.85
CA GLN A 122 0.84 28.29 -5.27
C GLN A 122 0.41 26.88 -4.84
N GLU A 123 1.31 25.91 -5.06
CA GLU A 123 1.22 24.55 -4.54
C GLU A 123 1.48 24.55 -3.03
N CYS A 124 0.51 24.07 -2.26
CA CYS A 124 0.55 24.04 -0.80
C CYS A 124 0.47 22.60 -0.31
N THR A 125 1.33 22.23 0.65
CA THR A 125 1.33 20.90 1.28
C THR A 125 0.96 21.04 2.75
N GLU A 126 -0.07 20.32 3.18
CA GLU A 126 -0.50 20.27 4.58
C GLU A 126 0.58 19.64 5.47
N THR A 127 0.56 19.96 6.77
CA THR A 127 1.52 19.46 7.76
C THR A 127 1.66 17.93 7.75
N TRP A 128 0.55 17.18 7.66
CA TRP A 128 0.58 15.71 7.70
C TRP A 128 1.42 15.08 6.58
N PRO A 129 1.12 15.31 5.28
CA PRO A 129 1.98 14.81 4.20
C PRO A 129 3.37 15.46 4.20
N ALA A 130 3.51 16.71 4.65
CA ALA A 130 4.83 17.34 4.77
C ALA A 130 5.73 16.65 5.82
N MET A 131 5.17 16.19 6.93
CA MET A 131 5.90 15.35 7.90
C MET A 131 6.28 14.01 7.28
N ALA A 132 5.36 13.40 6.52
CA ALA A 132 5.63 12.14 5.84
C ALA A 132 6.78 12.21 4.84
N MET A 133 6.88 13.31 4.09
CA MET A 133 8.02 13.56 3.21
C MET A 133 9.36 13.66 3.96
N ARG A 134 9.36 13.99 5.25
CA ARG A 134 10.59 14.09 6.04
C ARG A 134 11.03 12.73 6.58
N TRP A 135 10.10 11.96 7.16
CA TRP A 135 10.43 10.62 7.64
C TRP A 135 10.55 9.58 6.53
N SER A 136 10.12 9.86 5.30
CA SER A 136 10.38 8.98 4.15
C SER A 136 11.87 8.86 3.82
N SER A 137 12.74 9.72 4.37
CA SER A 137 14.19 9.53 4.36
C SER A 137 14.68 8.46 5.35
N LEU A 138 13.84 8.10 6.32
CA LEU A 138 14.09 7.13 7.39
C LEU A 138 13.25 5.87 7.15
N ARG A 139 13.19 5.33 5.93
CA ARG A 139 12.24 4.28 5.51
C ARG A 139 12.18 3.01 6.35
N ARG A 140 13.22 2.72 7.15
CA ARG A 140 13.19 1.61 8.13
C ARG A 140 12.18 1.88 9.27
N LEU A 141 11.84 3.16 9.47
CA LEU A 141 10.87 3.71 10.40
C LEU A 141 9.65 4.20 9.61
N GLY A 142 8.66 3.32 9.43
CA GLY A 142 7.47 3.61 8.62
C GLY A 142 6.20 3.08 9.28
N ILE A 143 5.08 3.65 8.85
CA ILE A 143 3.73 3.12 9.08
C ILE A 143 3.15 2.70 7.73
N ASN A 144 2.17 1.81 7.76
CA ASN A 144 1.56 1.33 6.53
C ASN A 144 0.79 2.47 5.85
N LEU A 145 0.80 2.51 4.51
CA LEU A 145 0.10 3.56 3.75
C LEU A 145 -1.40 3.65 4.07
N MET A 146 -2.04 2.52 4.38
CA MET A 146 -3.46 2.53 4.77
C MET A 146 -3.68 3.30 6.08
N ASP A 147 -2.75 3.18 7.03
CA ASP A 147 -2.78 3.93 8.30
C ASP A 147 -2.43 5.39 8.09
N PHE A 148 -1.46 5.67 7.21
CA PHE A 148 -1.09 7.03 6.83
C PHE A 148 -2.29 7.80 6.26
N TRP A 149 -3.03 7.21 5.31
CA TRP A 149 -4.21 7.86 4.74
C TRP A 149 -5.37 7.92 5.73
N ALA A 150 -5.56 6.89 6.56
CA ALA A 150 -6.56 6.93 7.62
C ALA A 150 -6.29 8.05 8.64
N GLY A 151 -5.03 8.46 8.82
CA GLY A 151 -4.64 9.57 9.69
C GLY A 151 -5.27 10.92 9.32
N TYR A 152 -5.80 11.10 8.10
CA TYR A 152 -6.58 12.28 7.74
C TYR A 152 -7.95 12.34 8.42
N CYS A 153 -8.49 11.21 8.89
CA CYS A 153 -9.79 11.12 9.56
C CYS A 153 -9.59 10.91 11.07
N PRO A 154 -9.99 11.89 11.92
CA PRO A 154 -9.92 11.73 13.38
C PRO A 154 -10.76 10.54 13.88
N GLU A 155 -11.97 10.38 13.34
CA GLU A 155 -12.92 9.30 13.66
C GLU A 155 -12.65 8.01 12.87
N ARG A 156 -11.39 7.73 12.53
CA ARG A 156 -11.02 6.56 11.74
C ARG A 156 -11.46 5.26 12.40
N ILE A 157 -11.92 4.33 11.58
CA ILE A 157 -12.31 2.99 12.02
C ILE A 157 -11.10 2.21 12.56
N LYS A 158 -11.39 1.22 13.41
CA LYS A 158 -10.39 0.31 13.95
C LYS A 158 -9.70 -0.48 12.82
N PRO A 159 -8.38 -0.69 12.88
CA PRO A 159 -7.64 -1.30 11.79
C PRO A 159 -8.10 -2.74 11.47
N GLU A 160 -8.48 -3.52 12.48
CA GLU A 160 -8.98 -4.89 12.33
C GLU A 160 -10.34 -4.99 11.62
N SER A 161 -11.06 -3.87 11.47
CA SER A 161 -12.36 -3.83 10.78
C SER A 161 -12.24 -3.55 9.27
N VAL A 162 -11.05 -3.24 8.77
CA VAL A 162 -10.83 -2.80 7.37
C VAL A 162 -10.91 -3.99 6.41
N ASN A 163 -10.16 -5.04 6.70
CA ASN A 163 -10.04 -6.25 5.88
C ASN A 163 -10.30 -7.49 6.75
N PRO A 164 -10.92 -8.54 6.20
CA PRO A 164 -11.08 -9.80 6.91
C PRO A 164 -9.71 -10.45 7.22
N PRO A 165 -9.64 -11.28 8.28
CA PRO A 165 -8.41 -12.01 8.59
C PRO A 165 -8.08 -13.03 7.49
N ALA A 166 -6.78 -13.26 7.29
CA ALA A 166 -6.27 -14.20 6.31
C ALA A 166 -6.74 -15.64 6.58
N THR A 167 -7.56 -16.19 5.68
CA THR A 167 -8.12 -17.55 5.81
C THR A 167 -8.04 -18.30 4.47
N PRO A 168 -7.40 -19.49 4.41
CA PRO A 168 -7.37 -20.31 3.19
C PRO A 168 -8.76 -20.72 2.72
N LYS A 169 -8.96 -20.82 1.40
CA LYS A 169 -10.30 -21.02 0.78
C LYS A 169 -10.41 -22.23 -0.15
N GLY A 170 -9.36 -23.03 -0.28
CA GLY A 170 -9.39 -24.36 -0.85
C GLY A 170 -9.02 -24.50 -2.32
N ASN A 171 -8.68 -23.42 -3.04
CA ASN A 171 -8.36 -23.48 -4.47
C ASN A 171 -6.84 -23.39 -4.80
N GLY A 172 -5.99 -23.80 -3.86
CA GLY A 172 -4.55 -23.94 -4.08
C GLY A 172 -3.78 -22.62 -4.09
N ILE A 173 -2.67 -22.60 -4.83
CA ILE A 173 -1.66 -21.54 -4.76
C ILE A 173 -1.79 -20.59 -5.95
N GLY A 174 -2.02 -19.30 -5.70
CA GLY A 174 -1.83 -18.27 -6.71
C GLY A 174 -0.41 -17.74 -6.67
N VAL A 175 0.16 -17.41 -7.83
CA VAL A 175 1.51 -16.89 -7.98
C VAL A 175 1.47 -15.66 -8.87
N VAL A 176 1.77 -14.48 -8.30
CA VAL A 176 1.86 -13.24 -9.07
C VAL A 176 3.21 -13.16 -9.76
N LEU A 177 3.16 -13.05 -11.08
CA LEU A 177 4.29 -12.83 -11.96
C LEU A 177 4.63 -11.34 -11.97
N ALA A 178 5.94 -11.07 -11.99
CA ALA A 178 6.58 -9.77 -11.77
C ALA A 178 5.78 -8.52 -12.21
N GLY A 179 5.63 -7.54 -11.31
CA GLY A 179 5.06 -6.24 -11.65
C GLY A 179 5.99 -5.37 -12.51
N ARG A 180 5.53 -4.16 -12.89
CA ARG A 180 6.27 -3.18 -13.72
C ARG A 180 7.70 -2.86 -13.27
N GLU A 181 8.06 -3.15 -12.02
CA GLU A 181 9.32 -2.77 -11.38
C GLU A 181 10.17 -4.04 -11.09
N SER A 182 11.06 -4.38 -12.04
CA SER A 182 11.74 -5.69 -12.08
C SER A 182 12.54 -6.04 -10.81
N ARG A 183 13.09 -5.04 -10.10
CA ARG A 183 13.92 -5.27 -8.90
C ARG A 183 13.15 -5.70 -7.65
N ARG A 184 11.82 -5.51 -7.62
CA ARG A 184 10.97 -5.97 -6.50
C ARG A 184 10.49 -7.41 -6.66
N SER A 185 10.79 -8.03 -7.80
CA SER A 185 10.27 -9.36 -8.15
C SER A 185 11.36 -10.41 -8.11
N LEU A 186 11.02 -11.62 -7.67
CA LEU A 186 11.92 -12.76 -7.78
C LEU A 186 12.05 -13.16 -9.25
N PRO A 187 13.26 -13.50 -9.73
CA PRO A 187 13.44 -14.04 -11.07
C PRO A 187 12.61 -15.31 -11.30
N PRO A 188 12.18 -15.61 -12.55
CA PRO A 188 11.36 -16.77 -12.85
C PRO A 188 11.92 -18.11 -12.34
N THR A 189 13.23 -18.31 -12.38
CA THR A 189 13.92 -19.52 -11.91
C THR A 189 13.81 -19.67 -10.38
N THR A 190 14.07 -18.59 -9.66
CA THR A 190 13.97 -18.51 -8.19
C THR A 190 12.53 -18.70 -7.74
N LEU A 191 11.59 -18.02 -8.41
CA LEU A 191 10.16 -18.17 -8.15
C LEU A 191 9.67 -19.59 -8.40
N ALA A 192 10.02 -20.21 -9.53
CA ALA A 192 9.67 -21.60 -9.84
C ALA A 192 10.21 -22.58 -8.80
N THR A 193 11.41 -22.33 -8.26
CA THR A 193 12.00 -23.16 -7.21
C THR A 193 11.22 -23.09 -5.90
N ILE A 194 10.83 -21.88 -5.49
CA ILE A 194 10.04 -21.67 -4.27
C ILE A 194 8.64 -22.25 -4.44
N VAL A 195 7.98 -22.00 -5.58
CA VAL A 195 6.67 -22.58 -5.92
C VAL A 195 6.73 -24.10 -5.92
N SER A 196 7.78 -24.70 -6.48
CA SER A 196 7.94 -26.16 -6.49
C SER A 196 8.11 -26.74 -5.09
N THR A 197 8.91 -26.06 -4.25
CA THR A 197 9.13 -26.46 -2.86
C THR A 197 7.81 -26.42 -2.08
N LEU A 198 7.09 -25.29 -2.15
CA LEU A 198 5.84 -25.11 -1.44
C LEU A 198 4.72 -26.00 -1.96
N GLY A 199 4.56 -26.10 -3.27
CA GLY A 199 3.54 -26.96 -3.89
C GLY A 199 3.71 -28.43 -3.49
N THR A 200 4.96 -28.90 -3.35
CA THR A 200 5.26 -30.26 -2.88
C THR A 200 4.95 -30.42 -1.39
N VAL A 201 5.43 -29.49 -0.55
CA VAL A 201 5.25 -29.55 0.92
C VAL A 201 3.77 -29.45 1.31
N GLN A 202 3.01 -28.60 0.62
CA GLN A 202 1.59 -28.40 0.86
C GLN A 202 0.70 -29.41 0.14
N LYS A 203 1.28 -30.26 -0.73
CA LYS A 203 0.53 -31.18 -1.60
C LYS A 203 -0.56 -30.47 -2.41
N THR A 204 -0.27 -29.28 -2.93
CA THR A 204 -1.27 -28.50 -3.67
C THR A 204 -1.75 -29.24 -4.91
N ASP A 205 -3.04 -29.11 -5.21
CA ASP A 205 -3.67 -29.67 -6.40
C ASP A 205 -3.87 -28.63 -7.52
N SER A 206 -3.73 -27.35 -7.20
CA SER A 206 -3.89 -26.24 -8.15
C SER A 206 -2.81 -25.18 -7.94
N ILE A 207 -2.22 -24.72 -9.04
CA ILE A 207 -1.34 -23.56 -9.10
C ILE A 207 -1.83 -22.64 -10.21
N VAL A 208 -2.00 -21.36 -9.93
CA VAL A 208 -2.41 -20.36 -10.92
C VAL A 208 -1.37 -19.26 -11.00
N LEU A 209 -0.79 -19.06 -12.19
CA LEU A 209 0.12 -17.96 -12.45
C LEU A 209 -0.68 -16.75 -12.95
N LEU A 210 -0.57 -15.62 -12.25
CA LEU A 210 -1.31 -14.39 -12.48
C LEU A 210 -0.36 -13.26 -12.88
N GLY A 211 -0.77 -12.40 -13.79
CA GLY A 211 0.03 -11.24 -14.22
C GLY A 211 -0.65 -10.52 -15.38
N GLY A 212 -0.18 -9.31 -15.69
CA GLY A 212 -0.63 -8.56 -16.86
C GLY A 212 -0.16 -9.17 -18.19
N GLN A 213 -0.51 -8.49 -19.28
CA GLN A 213 -0.11 -8.90 -20.63
C GLN A 213 1.41 -8.86 -20.83
N THR A 214 2.10 -7.94 -20.15
CA THR A 214 3.57 -7.81 -20.20
C THR A 214 4.30 -8.96 -19.50
N GLU A 215 3.62 -9.73 -18.65
CA GLU A 215 4.17 -10.79 -17.82
C GLU A 215 4.06 -12.19 -18.45
N GLN A 216 3.50 -12.31 -19.66
CA GLN A 216 3.33 -13.61 -20.33
C GLN A 216 4.63 -14.40 -20.48
N ALA A 217 5.73 -13.72 -20.83
CA ALA A 217 7.05 -14.33 -20.94
C ALA A 217 7.57 -14.85 -19.60
N ALA A 218 7.36 -14.10 -18.52
CA ALA A 218 7.73 -14.52 -17.17
C ALA A 218 6.89 -15.74 -16.72
N GLY A 219 5.59 -15.74 -16.99
CA GLY A 219 4.72 -16.88 -16.71
C GLY A 219 5.13 -18.15 -17.44
N HIS A 220 5.52 -18.03 -18.71
CA HIS A 220 6.05 -19.16 -19.49
C HIS A 220 7.38 -19.67 -18.92
N ALA A 221 8.27 -18.76 -18.52
CA ALA A 221 9.55 -19.12 -17.92
C ALA A 221 9.36 -19.84 -16.58
N VAL A 222 8.47 -19.35 -15.69
CA VAL A 222 8.15 -20.05 -14.43
C VAL A 222 7.59 -21.44 -14.73
N PHE A 223 6.57 -21.53 -15.58
CA PHE A 223 5.92 -22.80 -15.93
C PHE A 223 6.92 -23.85 -16.44
N LYS A 224 7.82 -23.46 -17.36
CA LYS A 224 8.86 -24.36 -17.90
C LYS A 224 9.84 -24.88 -16.85
N ASN A 225 10.10 -24.11 -15.80
CA ASN A 225 11.01 -24.48 -14.71
C ASN A 225 10.33 -25.33 -13.62
N LEU A 226 9.01 -25.54 -13.69
CA LEU A 226 8.31 -26.46 -12.78
C LEU A 226 8.53 -27.92 -13.19
N SER A 227 8.45 -28.85 -12.21
CA SER A 227 8.49 -30.28 -12.49
C SER A 227 7.28 -30.74 -13.34
N PRO A 228 7.37 -31.84 -14.11
CA PRO A 228 6.25 -32.32 -14.92
C PRO A 228 4.96 -32.57 -14.11
N ALA A 229 5.09 -33.01 -12.85
CA ALA A 229 3.95 -33.21 -11.96
C ALA A 229 3.24 -31.89 -11.60
N LEU A 230 4.00 -30.83 -11.33
CA LEU A 230 3.45 -29.51 -11.02
C LEU A 230 2.95 -28.78 -12.27
N GLN A 231 3.57 -29.00 -13.44
CA GLN A 231 3.08 -28.44 -14.70
C GLN A 231 1.65 -28.91 -14.99
N LYS A 232 1.31 -30.18 -14.72
CA LYS A 232 -0.06 -30.72 -14.87
C LYS A 232 -1.09 -30.04 -13.96
N LYS A 233 -0.64 -29.44 -12.85
CA LYS A 233 -1.47 -28.73 -11.87
C LYS A 233 -1.43 -27.20 -12.04
N THR A 234 -0.63 -26.70 -12.99
CA THR A 234 -0.39 -25.26 -13.14
C THR A 234 -1.14 -24.69 -14.34
N ARG A 235 -1.89 -23.62 -14.11
CA ARG A 235 -2.51 -22.80 -15.16
C ARG A 235 -1.79 -21.46 -15.27
N ASN A 236 -1.28 -21.13 -16.46
CA ASN A 236 -0.73 -19.79 -16.72
C ASN A 236 -1.82 -18.87 -17.31
N LEU A 237 -2.27 -17.92 -16.49
CA LEU A 237 -3.30 -16.94 -16.81
C LEU A 237 -2.74 -15.51 -16.99
N ALA A 238 -1.43 -15.35 -17.13
CA ALA A 238 -0.81 -14.06 -17.42
C ALA A 238 -1.42 -13.42 -18.68
N GLY A 239 -1.98 -12.21 -18.55
CA GLY A 239 -2.64 -11.47 -19.62
C GLY A 239 -3.93 -12.13 -20.15
N LYS A 240 -4.54 -13.04 -19.38
CA LYS A 240 -5.78 -13.77 -19.75
C LYS A 240 -6.93 -13.56 -18.77
N THR A 241 -6.79 -12.62 -17.84
CA THR A 241 -7.80 -12.30 -16.83
C THR A 241 -8.20 -10.84 -16.97
N ASP A 242 -9.50 -10.55 -16.84
CA ASP A 242 -9.97 -9.20 -16.54
C ASP A 242 -10.00 -8.94 -15.01
N TRP A 243 -10.64 -7.83 -14.60
CA TRP A 243 -10.76 -7.50 -13.18
C TRP A 243 -11.68 -8.44 -12.40
N ASN A 244 -12.77 -8.92 -12.99
CA ASN A 244 -13.68 -9.86 -12.33
C ASN A 244 -13.01 -11.22 -12.17
N ASP A 245 -12.39 -11.73 -13.24
CA ASP A 245 -11.61 -12.97 -13.21
C ASP A 245 -10.54 -12.90 -12.12
N LEU A 246 -9.80 -11.78 -12.05
CA LEU A 246 -8.76 -11.61 -11.05
C LEU A 246 -9.30 -11.64 -9.63
N VAL A 247 -10.42 -10.94 -9.37
CA VAL A 247 -11.06 -10.94 -8.04
C VAL A 247 -11.53 -12.34 -7.68
N GLU A 248 -12.26 -13.02 -8.57
CA GLU A 248 -12.78 -14.38 -8.32
C GLU A 248 -11.66 -15.38 -8.07
N ILE A 249 -10.61 -15.37 -8.90
CA ILE A 249 -9.47 -16.27 -8.74
C ILE A 249 -8.80 -15.99 -7.40
N VAL A 250 -8.42 -14.74 -7.13
CA VAL A 250 -7.71 -14.38 -5.89
C VAL A 250 -8.56 -14.67 -4.66
N ASP A 251 -9.87 -14.45 -4.72
CA ASP A 251 -10.80 -14.73 -3.63
C ASP A 251 -10.96 -16.22 -3.35
N SER A 252 -10.51 -17.13 -4.21
CA SER A 252 -10.67 -18.58 -3.99
C SER A 252 -9.43 -19.29 -3.44
N LEU A 253 -8.26 -18.64 -3.44
CA LEU A 253 -6.98 -19.29 -3.17
C LEU A 253 -6.79 -19.67 -1.70
N ASP A 254 -5.97 -20.71 -1.47
CA ASP A 254 -5.42 -21.00 -0.14
C ASP A 254 -4.32 -20.01 0.26
N VAL A 255 -3.54 -19.55 -0.72
CA VAL A 255 -2.50 -18.54 -0.52
C VAL A 255 -2.13 -17.88 -1.85
N LEU A 256 -1.87 -16.58 -1.81
CA LEU A 256 -1.25 -15.82 -2.90
C LEU A 256 0.23 -15.58 -2.60
N MET A 257 1.11 -16.14 -3.41
CA MET A 257 2.54 -15.83 -3.45
C MET A 257 2.79 -14.62 -4.35
N THR A 258 3.43 -13.58 -3.83
CA THR A 258 3.48 -12.30 -4.56
C THR A 258 4.65 -11.40 -4.15
N PRO A 259 5.19 -10.57 -5.05
CA PRO A 259 5.96 -9.40 -4.65
C PRO A 259 5.03 -8.27 -4.18
N ASP A 260 5.60 -7.13 -3.80
CA ASP A 260 4.85 -5.90 -3.49
C ASP A 260 4.14 -5.37 -4.75
N THR A 261 2.84 -5.68 -4.89
CA THR A 261 2.02 -5.39 -6.08
C THR A 261 0.57 -5.08 -5.71
N GLY A 262 -0.20 -4.49 -6.63
CA GLY A 262 -1.64 -4.28 -6.43
C GLY A 262 -2.41 -5.58 -6.13
N THR A 263 -2.04 -6.69 -6.77
CA THR A 263 -2.68 -8.00 -6.54
C THR A 263 -2.46 -8.52 -5.12
N MET A 264 -1.32 -8.21 -4.50
CA MET A 264 -1.09 -8.49 -3.06
C MET A 264 -2.11 -7.78 -2.19
N HIS A 265 -2.36 -6.49 -2.45
CA HIS A 265 -3.33 -5.71 -1.70
C HIS A 265 -4.77 -6.19 -1.95
N LEU A 266 -5.07 -6.63 -3.17
CA LEU A 266 -6.36 -7.25 -3.46
C LEU A 266 -6.57 -8.55 -2.67
N ALA A 267 -5.56 -9.41 -2.57
CA ALA A 267 -5.66 -10.62 -1.74
C ALA A 267 -5.90 -10.27 -0.26
N ALA A 268 -5.21 -9.26 0.27
CA ALA A 268 -5.45 -8.77 1.63
C ALA A 268 -6.88 -8.22 1.80
N HIS A 269 -7.38 -7.47 0.82
CA HIS A 269 -8.76 -6.97 0.80
C HIS A 269 -9.80 -8.10 0.88
N LEU A 270 -9.54 -9.22 0.20
CA LEU A 270 -10.42 -10.38 0.10
C LEU A 270 -10.24 -11.37 1.27
N GLY A 271 -9.25 -11.17 2.15
CA GLY A 271 -8.93 -12.12 3.22
C GLY A 271 -8.23 -13.39 2.74
N THR A 272 -7.76 -13.41 1.50
CA THR A 272 -6.93 -14.49 0.98
C THR A 272 -5.53 -14.39 1.61
N PRO A 273 -4.99 -15.47 2.19
CA PRO A 273 -3.67 -15.45 2.79
C PRO A 273 -2.61 -14.99 1.78
N VAL A 274 -1.72 -14.12 2.24
CA VAL A 274 -0.64 -13.58 1.41
C VAL A 274 0.68 -14.14 1.93
N MET A 275 1.49 -14.64 1.01
CA MET A 275 2.90 -14.96 1.24
C MET A 275 3.74 -14.05 0.35
N ALA A 276 4.20 -12.93 0.92
CA ALA A 276 4.91 -11.93 0.16
C ALA A 276 6.44 -12.07 0.24
N PHE A 277 7.15 -11.74 -0.85
CA PHE A 277 8.61 -11.75 -0.92
C PHE A 277 9.11 -10.32 -1.17
N PHE A 278 9.68 -9.70 -0.15
CA PHE A 278 10.01 -8.28 -0.14
C PHE A 278 11.52 -8.07 -0.28
N LEU A 279 11.90 -7.33 -1.33
CA LEU A 279 13.27 -6.96 -1.67
C LEU A 279 13.29 -5.61 -2.40
N SER A 280 14.49 -5.06 -2.61
CA SER A 280 14.70 -3.75 -3.23
C SER A 280 13.96 -2.62 -2.49
N SER A 281 12.99 -1.97 -3.12
CA SER A 281 12.25 -0.85 -2.53
C SER A 281 11.09 -1.31 -1.66
N ALA A 282 10.70 -2.59 -1.67
CA ALA A 282 9.58 -3.09 -0.89
C ALA A 282 9.94 -3.22 0.60
N TRP A 283 9.10 -2.63 1.46
CA TRP A 283 9.26 -2.66 2.91
C TRP A 283 7.92 -2.94 3.58
N CYS A 284 7.81 -4.03 4.33
CA CYS A 284 6.50 -4.51 4.84
C CYS A 284 5.79 -3.48 5.73
N PHE A 285 6.55 -2.72 6.52
CA PHE A 285 6.00 -1.68 7.38
C PHE A 285 5.41 -0.48 6.61
N GLU A 286 5.75 -0.29 5.32
CA GLU A 286 5.19 0.78 4.48
C GLU A 286 4.08 0.24 3.55
N THR A 287 4.34 -0.87 2.86
CA THR A 287 3.48 -1.39 1.77
C THR A 287 3.08 -2.84 1.93
N GLY A 288 3.33 -3.49 3.07
CA GLY A 288 2.92 -4.87 3.27
C GLY A 288 1.39 -5.07 3.26
N PRO A 289 0.92 -6.33 3.13
CA PRO A 289 -0.50 -6.67 3.08
C PRO A 289 -1.21 -6.24 4.36
N TYR A 290 -2.26 -5.45 4.23
CA TYR A 290 -3.00 -4.92 5.37
C TYR A 290 -4.09 -5.90 5.83
N GLY A 291 -3.95 -6.47 7.01
CA GLY A 291 -4.80 -7.55 7.51
C GLY A 291 -4.07 -8.41 8.53
N ALA A 292 -4.80 -9.15 9.33
CA ALA A 292 -4.20 -10.11 10.27
C ALA A 292 -3.90 -11.44 9.59
N GLY A 293 -2.74 -12.04 9.89
CA GLY A 293 -2.41 -13.42 9.50
C GLY A 293 -1.67 -13.59 8.16
N HIS A 294 -1.30 -12.52 7.46
CA HIS A 294 -0.45 -12.60 6.27
C HIS A 294 1.02 -12.82 6.65
N THR A 295 1.80 -13.40 5.74
CA THR A 295 3.23 -13.66 5.92
C THR A 295 4.06 -12.84 4.94
N VAL A 296 5.13 -12.20 5.43
CA VAL A 296 6.10 -11.51 4.58
C VAL A 296 7.50 -12.04 4.86
N TYR A 297 8.20 -12.46 3.80
CA TYR A 297 9.63 -12.74 3.82
C TYR A 297 10.37 -11.48 3.36
N GLN A 298 10.95 -10.76 4.31
CA GLN A 298 11.64 -9.49 4.07
C GLN A 298 13.14 -9.71 4.01
N ALA A 299 13.76 -9.45 2.86
CA ALA A 299 15.22 -9.36 2.77
C ALA A 299 15.72 -8.19 3.62
N ILE A 300 16.85 -8.42 4.29
CA ILE A 300 17.52 -7.44 5.13
C ILE A 300 18.97 -7.30 4.67
N THR A 301 19.28 -6.12 4.14
CA THR A 301 20.65 -5.69 3.86
C THR A 301 20.77 -4.21 4.25
N HIS A 302 22.01 -3.72 4.38
CA HIS A 302 22.25 -2.33 4.82
C HIS A 302 21.69 -1.27 3.85
N CYS A 303 21.51 -1.60 2.57
CA CYS A 303 20.99 -0.67 1.57
C CYS A 303 19.45 -0.64 1.49
N LEU A 304 18.75 -1.51 2.23
CA LEU A 304 17.30 -1.64 2.19
C LEU A 304 16.60 -0.76 3.24
N PRO A 305 15.38 -0.28 2.93
CA PRO A 305 14.76 -0.35 1.61
C PRO A 305 15.33 0.72 0.66
N CYS A 306 15.74 0.32 -0.55
CA CYS A 306 16.41 1.23 -1.49
C CYS A 306 15.43 2.11 -2.25
N LEU A 307 15.91 3.22 -2.84
CA LEU A 307 15.07 4.06 -3.71
C LEU A 307 14.92 3.45 -5.10
N GLU A 308 13.68 3.30 -5.56
CA GLU A 308 13.35 2.71 -6.86
C GLU A 308 13.92 3.49 -8.04
N THR A 309 13.96 4.82 -7.93
CA THR A 309 14.48 5.72 -8.97
C THR A 309 16.01 5.72 -9.07
N ARG A 310 16.72 5.10 -8.11
CA ARG A 310 18.19 5.00 -8.13
C ARG A 310 18.65 3.63 -8.65
N PRO A 311 19.69 3.56 -9.49
CA PRO A 311 20.26 2.30 -9.91
C PRO A 311 20.75 1.47 -8.71
N CYS A 312 20.84 0.15 -8.87
CA CYS A 312 21.39 -0.71 -7.82
C CYS A 312 22.90 -0.78 -7.97
N GLU A 313 23.64 -0.38 -6.94
CA GLU A 313 25.11 -0.46 -6.92
C GLU A 313 25.61 -1.80 -6.33
N LEU A 314 24.70 -2.64 -5.83
CA LEU A 314 25.00 -3.90 -5.15
C LEU A 314 24.43 -5.11 -5.90
N ASP A 315 24.20 -4.99 -7.20
CA ASP A 315 23.73 -6.06 -8.09
C ASP A 315 22.56 -6.90 -7.52
N VAL A 316 21.58 -6.21 -6.92
CA VAL A 316 20.41 -6.83 -6.29
C VAL A 316 20.80 -7.89 -5.24
N ALA A 317 21.87 -7.66 -4.45
CA ALA A 317 22.31 -8.56 -3.37
C ALA A 317 21.21 -8.99 -2.38
N CYS A 318 20.14 -8.20 -2.27
CA CYS A 318 18.92 -8.55 -1.54
C CYS A 318 18.13 -9.76 -2.08
N LEU A 319 18.46 -10.26 -3.27
CA LEU A 319 17.92 -11.48 -3.87
C LEU A 319 18.57 -12.75 -3.30
N ALA A 320 19.86 -12.69 -2.97
CA ALA A 320 20.66 -13.83 -2.51
C ALA A 320 19.99 -14.68 -1.40
N PRO A 321 19.37 -14.11 -0.34
CA PRO A 321 18.69 -14.92 0.67
C PRO A 321 17.60 -15.83 0.09
N PHE A 322 16.86 -15.39 -0.94
CA PHE A 322 15.79 -16.18 -1.54
C PHE A 322 16.31 -17.30 -2.46
N GLU A 323 17.55 -17.18 -2.95
CA GLU A 323 18.20 -18.18 -3.81
C GLU A 323 18.96 -19.24 -3.00
N SER A 324 19.21 -18.94 -1.73
CA SER A 324 19.98 -19.78 -0.82
C SER A 324 19.37 -21.19 -0.62
N PRO A 325 20.19 -22.24 -0.53
CA PRO A 325 19.74 -23.57 -0.11
C PRO A 325 19.07 -23.59 1.27
N GLU A 326 19.54 -22.73 2.18
CA GLU A 326 19.01 -22.51 3.53
C GLU A 326 17.53 -22.12 3.46
N PHE A 327 17.16 -21.19 2.58
CA PHE A 327 15.77 -20.79 2.43
C PHE A 327 14.88 -21.94 1.96
N LYS A 328 15.32 -22.75 1.00
CA LYS A 328 14.58 -23.95 0.56
C LYS A 328 14.40 -24.93 1.72
N ARG A 329 15.47 -25.18 2.47
CA ARG A 329 15.44 -26.03 3.68
C ARG A 329 14.49 -25.47 4.73
N PHE A 330 14.47 -24.16 4.94
CA PHE A 330 13.53 -23.47 5.81
C PHE A 330 12.08 -23.69 5.37
N LEU A 331 11.76 -23.53 4.08
CA LEU A 331 10.40 -23.72 3.56
C LEU A 331 9.87 -25.14 3.80
N VAL A 332 10.74 -26.16 3.70
CA VAL A 332 10.40 -27.56 3.96
C VAL A 332 10.22 -27.83 5.46
N THR A 333 11.20 -27.43 6.27
CA THR A 333 11.28 -27.83 7.68
C THR A 333 10.51 -26.92 8.63
N ARG A 334 10.29 -25.66 8.24
CA ARG A 334 9.71 -24.57 9.05
C ARG A 334 10.46 -24.26 10.36
N LYS A 335 11.67 -24.82 10.51
CA LYS A 335 12.56 -24.64 11.66
C LYS A 335 13.27 -23.29 11.57
N LYS A 336 13.18 -22.47 12.63
CA LYS A 336 13.64 -21.07 12.62
C LYS A 336 15.14 -20.96 12.34
N GLU A 337 15.92 -21.91 12.85
CA GLU A 337 17.38 -22.02 12.70
C GLU A 337 17.85 -22.31 11.27
N HIS A 338 16.94 -22.67 10.35
CA HIS A 338 17.27 -22.85 8.94
C HIS A 338 17.02 -21.60 8.10
N LEU A 339 16.44 -20.53 8.66
CA LEU A 339 16.21 -19.29 7.92
C LEU A 339 17.56 -18.59 7.65
N PRO A 340 17.82 -18.07 6.43
CA PRO A 340 19.02 -17.28 6.16
C PRO A 340 19.11 -16.03 7.06
N ASP A 341 20.31 -15.68 7.52
CA ASP A 341 20.55 -14.56 8.45
C ASP A 341 20.05 -13.20 7.93
N ASN A 342 20.08 -13.01 6.62
CA ASN A 342 19.65 -11.79 5.92
C ASN A 342 18.19 -11.83 5.45
N LEU A 343 17.37 -12.65 6.11
CA LEU A 343 15.95 -12.78 5.84
C LEU A 343 15.17 -12.80 7.16
N ILE A 344 14.04 -12.09 7.20
CA ILE A 344 13.10 -12.16 8.32
C ILE A 344 11.76 -12.65 7.80
N LYS A 345 11.16 -13.60 8.51
CA LYS A 345 9.77 -14.01 8.30
C LYS A 345 8.88 -13.26 9.28
N PHE A 346 8.13 -12.30 8.78
CA PHE A 346 7.13 -11.56 9.54
C PHE A 346 5.73 -12.17 9.40
N GLN A 347 4.91 -11.98 10.42
CA GLN A 347 3.47 -12.14 10.36
C GLN A 347 2.77 -10.80 10.64
N SER A 348 1.74 -10.50 9.86
CA SER A 348 0.97 -9.27 9.96
C SER A 348 -0.09 -9.36 11.07
N ASP A 349 -0.25 -8.30 11.85
CA ASP A 349 -1.25 -8.15 12.91
C ASP A 349 -1.56 -6.65 13.15
N PHE A 350 -2.36 -6.31 14.15
CA PHE A 350 -2.72 -4.93 14.46
C PHE A 350 -2.34 -4.50 15.88
N ASP A 351 -2.03 -3.21 16.03
CA ASP A 351 -2.07 -2.48 17.30
C ASP A 351 -3.13 -1.36 17.22
N THR A 352 -3.17 -0.47 18.21
CA THR A 352 -4.13 0.64 18.24
C THR A 352 -3.92 1.68 17.14
N LEU A 353 -2.69 1.85 16.64
CA LEU A 353 -2.38 2.75 15.55
C LEU A 353 -2.80 2.13 14.21
N GLY A 354 -2.45 0.86 13.99
CA GLY A 354 -2.71 0.18 12.74
C GLY A 354 -1.88 -1.08 12.53
N GLN A 355 -1.45 -1.30 11.28
CA GLN A 355 -0.74 -2.51 10.88
C GLN A 355 0.63 -2.61 11.57
N ILE A 356 0.91 -3.78 12.12
CA ILE A 356 2.22 -4.19 12.64
C ILE A 356 2.66 -5.51 11.99
N TYR A 357 3.94 -5.82 12.18
CA TYR A 357 4.57 -7.06 11.74
C TYR A 357 5.44 -7.61 12.85
N THR A 358 5.17 -8.84 13.27
CA THR A 358 5.92 -9.53 14.34
C THR A 358 6.84 -10.59 13.71
N PRO A 359 8.15 -10.61 14.06
CA PRO A 359 9.06 -11.61 13.52
C PRO A 359 8.74 -13.00 14.07
N LEU A 360 8.41 -13.94 13.18
CA LEU A 360 8.26 -15.36 13.52
C LEU A 360 9.60 -16.09 13.47
N ALA A 361 10.52 -15.66 12.61
CA ALA A 361 11.89 -16.15 12.49
C ALA A 361 12.79 -15.05 11.88
N GLY A 362 14.09 -15.07 12.21
CA GLY A 362 15.01 -13.97 11.93
C GLY A 362 15.00 -12.89 13.01
N THR A 363 16.01 -12.02 12.99
CA THR A 363 16.20 -10.97 14.00
C THR A 363 15.95 -9.59 13.41
N ASP A 364 15.04 -8.85 14.02
CA ASP A 364 14.69 -7.50 13.60
C ASP A 364 15.38 -6.43 14.44
N SER A 365 16.52 -5.94 13.95
CA SER A 365 17.39 -4.98 14.65
C SER A 365 16.76 -3.60 14.85
N ASP A 366 15.72 -3.24 14.09
CA ASP A 366 15.12 -1.91 14.10
C ASP A 366 13.85 -1.83 14.96
N THR A 367 13.43 -2.93 15.60
CA THR A 367 12.16 -3.04 16.33
C THR A 367 12.01 -1.95 17.39
N ALA A 368 13.07 -1.69 18.16
CA ALA A 368 13.05 -0.66 19.22
C ALA A 368 12.81 0.74 18.62
N SER A 369 13.61 1.14 17.63
CA SER A 369 13.47 2.43 16.94
C SER A 369 12.12 2.58 16.26
N ARG A 370 11.57 1.52 15.66
CA ARG A 370 10.21 1.53 15.09
C ARG A 370 9.14 1.70 16.15
N THR A 371 9.30 1.08 17.32
CA THR A 371 8.33 1.22 18.42
C THR A 371 8.25 2.68 18.88
N VAL A 372 9.41 3.33 19.11
CA VAL A 372 9.46 4.75 19.48
C VAL A 372 8.82 5.63 18.40
N PHE A 373 9.16 5.40 17.12
CA PHE A 373 8.56 6.15 16.01
C PHE A 373 7.03 5.98 15.95
N ARG A 374 6.53 4.75 16.12
CA ARG A 374 5.09 4.48 16.11
C ARG A 374 4.37 5.13 17.29
N ASN A 375 4.97 5.12 18.49
CA ASN A 375 4.40 5.80 19.66
C ASN A 375 4.26 7.31 19.41
N PHE A 376 5.29 7.95 18.85
CA PHE A 376 5.23 9.36 18.45
C PHE A 376 4.08 9.62 17.46
N ILE A 377 3.94 8.81 16.41
CA ILE A 377 2.87 8.96 15.42
C ILE A 377 1.48 8.72 16.05
N ALA A 378 1.36 7.73 16.93
CA ALA A 378 0.12 7.44 17.63
C ALA A 378 -0.30 8.62 18.51
N GLN A 379 0.61 9.17 19.30
CA GLN A 379 0.36 10.37 20.11
C GLN A 379 -0.06 11.57 19.25
N TYR A 380 0.63 11.79 18.11
CA TYR A 380 0.30 12.86 17.17
C TYR A 380 -1.13 12.72 16.59
N LEU A 381 -1.51 11.51 16.14
CA LEU A 381 -2.80 11.28 15.49
C LEU A 381 -3.96 11.14 16.47
N LEU A 382 -3.72 10.58 17.66
CA LEU A 382 -4.73 10.41 18.71
C LEU A 382 -4.86 11.64 19.59
N LYS A 383 -3.95 12.62 19.47
CA LYS A 383 -3.82 13.76 20.39
C LYS A 383 -3.74 13.31 21.86
N THR A 384 -3.11 12.16 22.09
CA THR A 384 -2.94 11.56 23.42
C THR A 384 -1.53 11.85 23.93
N GLY A 385 -1.41 12.23 25.21
CA GLY A 385 -0.13 12.52 25.86
C GLY A 385 0.06 14.01 26.12
N THR A 386 0.60 14.34 27.30
CA THR A 386 0.94 15.71 27.69
C THR A 386 2.38 16.09 27.35
N GLN A 387 3.27 15.10 27.11
CA GLN A 387 4.68 15.33 26.80
C GLN A 387 5.31 14.07 26.16
N PHE A 388 6.07 14.25 25.07
CA PHE A 388 6.86 13.18 24.45
C PHE A 388 8.01 12.73 25.37
N GLN A 389 8.32 11.44 25.39
CA GLN A 389 9.52 10.91 26.07
C GLN A 389 10.82 11.41 25.41
N ALA A 390 11.95 11.33 26.10
CA ALA A 390 13.21 11.93 25.64
C ALA A 390 13.69 11.41 24.27
N ASP A 391 13.47 10.13 23.99
CA ASP A 391 13.74 9.48 22.71
C ASP A 391 12.72 9.86 21.62
N GLU A 392 11.44 9.97 21.99
CA GLU A 392 10.38 10.48 21.10
C GLU A 392 10.61 11.95 20.70
N GLN A 393 11.14 12.77 21.61
CA GLN A 393 11.48 14.18 21.36
C GLN A 393 12.54 14.34 20.28
N VAL A 394 13.52 13.43 20.20
CA VAL A 394 14.53 13.43 19.12
C VAL A 394 13.88 13.24 17.76
N PHE A 395 12.86 12.39 17.66
CA PHE A 395 12.09 12.22 16.42
C PHE A 395 11.20 13.42 16.13
N ALA A 396 10.52 13.95 17.15
CA ALA A 396 9.71 15.16 17.02
C ALA A 396 10.54 16.32 16.45
N GLN A 397 11.75 16.55 16.94
CA GLN A 397 12.66 17.61 16.44
C GLN A 397 13.13 17.38 14.99
N ARG A 398 13.31 16.12 14.57
CA ARG A 398 13.71 15.78 13.19
C ARG A 398 12.55 15.88 12.20
N ILE A 399 11.34 15.57 12.65
CA ILE A 399 10.17 15.38 11.80
C ILE A 399 9.23 16.58 11.84
N GLN A 400 9.25 17.43 12.88
CA GLN A 400 8.44 18.64 12.98
C GLN A 400 9.35 19.87 12.87
N ARG A 401 8.90 20.89 12.12
CA ARG A 401 9.53 22.23 12.12
C ARG A 401 8.82 23.12 13.13
N GLU A 402 9.46 24.19 13.61
CA GLU A 402 8.83 25.17 14.53
C GLU A 402 7.46 25.66 14.04
N LYS A 403 7.30 25.86 12.73
CA LYS A 403 6.01 26.24 12.12
C LYS A 403 4.88 25.20 12.29
N ASP A 404 5.22 23.94 12.50
CA ASP A 404 4.24 22.86 12.71
C ASP A 404 3.68 22.86 14.14
N TRP A 405 4.38 23.50 15.09
CA TRP A 405 3.92 23.70 16.47
C TRP A 405 2.87 24.80 16.57
N MET A 406 3.04 25.89 15.80
CA MET A 406 2.14 27.04 15.83
C MET A 406 0.73 26.73 15.29
N THR A 407 0.61 25.77 14.36
CA THR A 407 -0.69 25.36 13.80
C THR A 407 -1.49 24.44 14.72
N GLN A 408 -0.84 23.73 15.66
CA GLN A 408 -1.56 22.93 16.67
C GLN A 408 -2.25 23.80 17.74
N MET A 409 -1.73 25.01 18.01
CA MET A 409 -2.33 25.95 18.97
C MET A 409 -3.59 26.65 18.46
N GLN A 410 -3.89 26.61 17.16
CA GLN A 410 -5.11 27.23 16.59
C GLN A 410 -6.37 26.35 16.66
N HIS A 411 -6.27 25.13 17.23
CA HIS A 411 -7.42 24.26 17.50
C HIS A 411 -7.72 24.07 18.99
N PHE A 412 -7.06 24.86 19.85
CA PHE A 412 -7.53 25.11 21.21
C PHE A 412 -8.42 26.35 21.17
N GLU A 413 -9.74 26.17 21.01
CA GLU A 413 -10.67 27.19 21.47
C GLU A 413 -10.60 27.22 23.00
N PRO A 414 -10.29 28.36 23.64
CA PRO A 414 -10.49 28.50 25.06
C PRO A 414 -12.00 28.69 25.30
N HIS A 415 -12.74 27.60 25.41
CA HIS A 415 -14.01 27.63 26.12
C HIS A 415 -13.71 27.61 27.62
N GLY A 416 -14.01 28.71 28.30
CA GLY A 416 -14.03 28.74 29.76
C GLY A 416 -13.85 30.14 30.34
N HIS A 417 -14.98 30.76 30.66
CA HIS A 417 -15.11 31.96 31.48
C HIS A 417 -14.16 32.00 32.69
N CYS A 418 -13.59 33.18 32.95
CA CYS A 418 -13.36 33.63 34.30
C CYS A 418 -14.14 34.93 34.47
N ASN A 419 -15.23 34.87 35.24
CA ASN A 419 -15.76 36.02 35.94
C ASN A 419 -14.67 36.51 36.90
N ASP A 420 -14.37 37.81 36.86
CA ASP A 420 -14.43 38.71 38.02
C ASP A 420 -14.40 40.16 37.51
#